data_AF-A0AAW7IMJ0-F1
#
_entry.id   AF-A0AAW7IMJ0-F1
#
_cell.length_a   1.000
_cell.length_b   1.000
_cell.length_c   1.000
_cell.angle_alpha   90.00
_cell.angle_beta   90.00
_cell.angle_gamma   90.00
#
_symmetry.space_group_name_H-M   'P 1'
#
loop_
_entity.id
_entity.type
_entity.pdbx_description
1 polymer ?
#
loop_
_entity_poly.entity_id
_entity_poly.type
_entity_poly.pdbx_seq_one_letter_code
_entity_poly.pdbx_strand_id
1 'polypeptide(L)'
;MKYKVLSKLEHKLLNARKHDKEHGYSVEYEKSGVFLKSAGEKVEPIFSKAEGAGEDDEYVMIFALVKDRQDCLLEVGNDIKINLTK
;
A
#
# COMPACT_ATOMS: atom_id res chain seq x y z
N MET A 1 -19.67 8.79 17.84
CA MET A 1 -18.62 8.42 16.85
C MET A 1 -19.02 9.00 15.50
N LYS A 2 -18.19 9.85 14.87
CA LYS A 2 -18.38 10.22 13.46
C LYS A 2 -17.73 9.12 12.62
N TYR A 3 -18.50 8.46 11.76
CA TYR A 3 -17.94 7.52 10.80
C TYR A 3 -17.07 8.31 9.81
N LYS A 4 -15.78 7.96 9.70
CA LYS A 4 -14.94 8.45 8.60
C LYS A 4 -15.27 7.61 7.37
N VAL A 5 -15.64 8.26 6.27
CA VAL A 5 -15.79 7.59 4.97
C VAL A 5 -14.39 7.37 4.43
N LEU A 6 -14.05 6.12 4.13
CA LEU A 6 -12.77 5.80 3.53
C LEU A 6 -12.73 6.25 2.06
N SER A 7 -11.61 6.81 1.62
CA SER A 7 -11.40 7.08 0.20
C SER A 7 -11.34 5.78 -0.61
N LYS A 8 -11.54 5.87 -1.92
CA LYS A 8 -11.39 4.69 -2.82
C LYS A 8 -9.97 4.12 -2.77
N LEU A 9 -8.96 4.95 -2.54
CA LEU A 9 -7.56 4.54 -2.44
C LEU A 9 -7.30 3.77 -1.14
N GLU A 10 -7.81 4.25 -0.01
CA GLU A 10 -7.79 3.54 1.27
C GLU A 10 -8.44 2.17 1.17
N HIS A 11 -9.60 2.12 0.50
CA HIS A 11 -10.31 0.87 0.34
C HIS A 11 -9.49 -0.14 -0.46
N LYS A 12 -8.76 0.30 -1.49
CA LYS A 12 -7.84 -0.55 -2.26
C LYS A 12 -6.63 -0.99 -1.42
N LEU A 13 -6.02 -0.08 -0.65
CA LEU A 13 -4.90 -0.41 0.22
C LEU A 13 -5.28 -1.47 1.26
N LEU A 14 -6.36 -1.23 1.99
CA LEU A 14 -6.80 -2.10 3.08
C LEU A 14 -7.39 -3.42 2.58
N ASN A 15 -7.80 -3.52 1.32
CA ASN A 15 -8.33 -4.75 0.73
C ASN A 15 -7.30 -5.88 0.73
N ALA A 16 -6.02 -5.57 0.45
CA ALA A 16 -4.94 -6.55 0.45
C ALA A 16 -4.41 -6.86 1.87
N ARG A 17 -4.96 -6.25 2.92
CA ARG A 17 -4.52 -6.47 4.29
C ARG A 17 -5.05 -7.79 4.83
N LYS A 18 -4.15 -8.60 5.37
CA LYS A 18 -4.45 -9.85 6.08
C LYS A 18 -4.02 -9.74 7.53
N HIS A 19 -4.77 -10.33 8.45
CA HIS A 19 -4.36 -10.37 9.84
C HIS A 19 -3.21 -11.37 10.01
N ASP A 20 -2.12 -10.92 10.63
CA ASP A 20 -0.99 -11.77 11.01
C ASP A 20 -0.87 -11.79 12.54
N LYS A 21 -0.68 -12.95 13.15
CA LYS A 21 -0.68 -13.07 14.62
C LYS A 21 0.60 -12.54 15.26
N GLU A 22 1.70 -12.52 14.51
CA GLU A 22 3.03 -12.15 14.99
C GLU A 22 3.34 -10.67 14.69
N HIS A 23 2.92 -10.19 13.51
CA HIS A 23 3.24 -8.86 12.99
C HIS A 23 2.02 -7.91 12.94
N GLY A 24 0.85 -8.38 13.41
CA GLY A 24 -0.43 -7.65 13.39
C GLY A 24 -1.11 -7.71 12.02
N TYR A 25 -0.43 -7.25 10.97
CA TYR A 25 -0.94 -7.28 9.61
C TYR A 25 0.14 -7.71 8.60
N SER A 26 -0.28 -8.48 7.62
CA SER A 26 0.50 -8.90 6.46
C SER A 26 -0.29 -8.67 5.17
N VAL A 27 0.26 -9.10 4.03
CA VAL A 27 -0.29 -8.88 2.70
C VAL A 27 -0.93 -10.15 2.14
N GLU A 28 -2.11 -10.02 1.55
CA GLU A 28 -2.74 -11.04 0.72
C GLU A 28 -2.55 -10.70 -0.77
N TYR A 29 -1.49 -11.24 -1.37
CA TYR A 29 -1.08 -10.92 -2.74
C TYR A 29 -2.09 -11.29 -3.84
N GLU A 30 -3.03 -12.19 -3.53
CA GLU A 30 -4.11 -12.59 -4.45
C GLU A 30 -5.19 -11.50 -4.60
N LYS A 31 -5.24 -10.54 -3.67
CA LYS A 31 -6.20 -9.43 -3.72
C LYS A 31 -5.63 -8.23 -4.44
N SER A 32 -6.53 -7.51 -5.13
CA SER A 32 -6.27 -6.16 -5.61
C SER A 32 -5.88 -5.27 -4.43
N GLY A 33 -4.75 -4.57 -4.57
CA GLY A 33 -4.16 -3.78 -3.49
C GLY A 33 -3.40 -2.57 -4.02
N VAL A 34 -2.68 -1.89 -3.12
CA VAL A 34 -1.65 -0.92 -3.54
C VAL A 34 -0.29 -1.55 -3.28
N PHE A 35 0.51 -1.68 -4.33
CA PHE A 35 1.80 -2.35 -4.29
C PHE A 35 2.87 -1.50 -4.95
N LEU A 36 4.04 -1.48 -4.35
CA LEU A 36 5.25 -1.02 -5.03
C LEU A 36 5.91 -2.24 -5.66
N LYS A 37 6.24 -2.17 -6.94
CA LYS A 37 7.01 -3.18 -7.65
C LYS A 37 8.37 -2.60 -7.98
N SER A 38 9.43 -3.33 -7.72
CA SER A 38 10.80 -2.90 -7.99
C SER A 38 11.64 -4.05 -8.48
N ALA A 39 12.41 -3.86 -9.55
CA ALA A 39 13.21 -4.92 -10.18
C ALA A 39 12.41 -6.22 -10.45
N GLY A 40 11.12 -6.10 -10.79
CA GLY A 40 10.25 -7.25 -11.05
C GLY A 40 9.54 -7.83 -9.80
N GLU A 41 9.94 -7.45 -8.59
CA GLU A 41 9.40 -7.99 -7.34
C GLU A 41 8.41 -7.05 -6.66
N LYS A 42 7.36 -7.60 -6.04
CA LYS A 42 6.42 -6.82 -5.23
C LYS A 42 7.00 -6.59 -3.84
N VAL A 43 6.94 -5.35 -3.40
CA VAL A 43 7.36 -4.89 -2.07
C VAL A 43 6.13 -4.78 -1.19
N GLU A 44 6.22 -5.34 0.01
CA GLU A 44 5.13 -5.31 0.98
C GLU A 44 4.87 -3.87 1.45
N PRO A 45 3.62 -3.38 1.35
CA PRO A 45 3.21 -2.23 2.13
C PRO A 45 3.32 -2.57 3.61
N ILE A 46 3.86 -1.63 4.38
CA ILE A 46 3.79 -1.68 5.83
C ILE A 46 2.40 -1.18 6.20
N PHE A 47 1.69 -1.93 7.04
CA PHE A 47 0.38 -1.55 7.58
C PHE A 47 0.53 -1.14 9.05
N SER A 48 1.08 0.04 9.31
CA SER A 48 1.29 0.53 10.68
C SER A 48 0.00 1.14 11.29
N LYS A 49 -0.13 1.07 12.62
CA LYS A 49 -1.32 1.56 13.35
C LYS A 49 -1.56 3.09 13.24
N ALA A 50 -0.60 3.85 12.72
CA ALA A 50 -0.68 5.30 12.51
C ALA A 50 -1.11 5.67 11.07
N GLU A 51 -1.19 4.70 10.16
CA GLU A 51 -1.42 4.97 8.74
C GLU A 51 -2.89 5.23 8.43
N GLY A 52 -3.21 6.51 8.42
CA GLY A 52 -4.48 7.02 7.89
C GLY A 52 -4.75 8.49 8.16
N ALA A 53 -3.87 9.18 8.87
CA ALA A 53 -3.92 10.63 8.98
C ALA A 53 -2.50 11.17 8.88
N GLY A 54 -2.14 11.73 7.73
CA GLY A 54 -1.16 12.81 7.71
C GLY A 54 -1.76 14.07 8.34
N GLU A 55 -1.36 15.26 7.89
CA GLU A 55 -2.17 16.45 8.17
C GLU A 55 -3.58 16.31 7.55
N ASP A 56 -4.49 17.27 7.81
CA ASP A 56 -5.83 17.23 7.25
C ASP A 56 -5.78 16.97 5.72
N ASP A 57 -6.48 15.92 5.27
CA ASP A 57 -6.56 15.41 3.89
C ASP A 57 -5.30 14.73 3.31
N GLU A 58 -4.29 14.41 4.11
CA GLU A 58 -3.13 13.65 3.67
C GLU A 58 -3.17 12.16 4.03
N TYR A 59 -2.81 11.32 3.05
CA TYR A 59 -2.62 9.88 3.24
C TYR A 59 -1.18 9.48 2.93
N VAL A 60 -0.47 9.04 3.97
CA VAL A 60 0.90 8.54 3.84
C VAL A 60 0.89 7.02 3.80
N MET A 61 1.56 6.46 2.80
CA MET A 61 1.75 5.02 2.64
C MET A 61 3.24 4.72 2.62
N ILE A 62 3.66 3.72 3.39
CA ILE A 62 5.06 3.36 3.58
C ILE A 62 5.27 1.93 3.11
N PHE A 63 6.35 1.70 2.36
CA PHE A 63 6.77 0.38 1.91
C PHE A 63 8.07 -0.01 2.58
N ALA A 64 8.35 -1.32 2.62
CA ALA A 64 9.67 -1.80 3.02
C ALA A 64 10.78 -1.19 2.13
N LEU A 65 12.01 -1.13 2.68
CA LEU A 65 13.12 -0.49 2.00
C LEU A 65 13.44 -1.17 0.66
N VAL A 66 13.40 -0.39 -0.41
CA VAL A 66 13.70 -0.83 -1.77
C VAL A 66 15.17 -0.64 -2.07
N LYS A 67 15.91 -1.75 -2.22
CA LYS A 67 17.36 -1.76 -2.48
C LYS A 67 17.69 -1.48 -3.95
N ASP A 68 16.96 -2.12 -4.86
CA ASP A 68 17.08 -1.91 -6.31
C ASP A 68 15.87 -1.09 -6.76
N ARG A 69 16.11 0.05 -7.42
CA ARG A 69 15.06 0.97 -7.88
C ARG A 69 14.84 0.94 -9.40
N GLN A 70 15.41 -0.03 -10.11
CA GLN A 70 15.12 -0.21 -11.54
C GLN A 70 13.64 -0.55 -11.75
N ASP A 71 13.03 0.08 -12.75
CA ASP A 71 11.63 -0.14 -13.15
C ASP A 71 10.62 -0.04 -11.99
N CYS A 72 10.84 0.89 -11.05
CA CYS A 72 9.93 1.11 -9.92
C CYS A 72 8.53 1.48 -10.42
N LEU A 73 7.53 0.67 -10.08
CA LEU A 73 6.15 0.85 -10.48
C LEU A 73 5.23 0.83 -9.26
N LEU A 74 4.38 1.84 -9.12
CA LEU A 74 3.26 1.82 -8.19
C LEU A 74 2.04 1.22 -8.88
N GLU A 75 1.55 0.10 -8.39
CA GLU A 75 0.32 -0.56 -8.83
C GLU A 75 -0.83 -0.18 -7.87
N VAL A 76 -1.92 0.38 -8.39
CA VAL A 76 -3.11 0.76 -7.60
C VAL A 76 -4.34 0.00 -8.10
N GLY A 77 -4.64 -1.10 -7.41
CA GLY A 77 -5.58 -2.11 -7.88
C GLY A 77 -5.09 -2.77 -9.16
N ASN A 78 -6.01 -3.09 -10.06
CA ASN A 78 -5.68 -3.80 -11.30
C ASN A 78 -5.44 -2.87 -12.50
N ASP A 79 -5.85 -1.60 -12.39
CA ASP A 79 -6.05 -0.74 -13.57
C ASP A 79 -5.02 0.38 -13.67
N ILE A 80 -4.42 0.80 -12.55
CA ILE A 80 -3.53 1.96 -12.49
C ILE A 80 -2.11 1.48 -12.22
N LYS A 81 -1.20 1.90 -13.10
CA LYS A 81 0.23 1.61 -13.03
C LYS A 81 0.99 2.93 -13.24
N ILE A 82 1.75 3.35 -12.24
CA ILE A 82 2.47 4.62 -12.25
C ILE A 82 3.96 4.32 -12.17
N ASN A 83 4.73 4.72 -13.19
CA ASN A 83 6.18 4.60 -13.16
C ASN A 83 6.76 5.67 -12.23
N LEU A 84 7.57 5.24 -11.25
CA LEU A 84 8.19 6.12 -10.25
C LEU A 84 9.63 6.47 -10.58
N THR A 85 10.22 5.76 -11.55
CA THR A 85 11.50 6.12 -12.16
C THR A 85 11.29 7.07 -13.33
N LYS A 86 12.14 8.09 -13.45
CA LYS A 86 12.28 8.91 -14.66
C LYS A 86 13.13 8.20 -15.69
#